data_AF-A0A2S9GAN3-F1
#
_entry.id   AF-A0A2S9GAN3-F1
#
_cell.length_a   1.000
_cell.length_b   1.000
_cell.length_c   1.000
_cell.angle_alpha   90.00
_cell.angle_beta   90.00
_cell.angle_gamma   90.00
#
_symmetry.space_group_name_H-M   'P 1'
#
loop_
_entity.id
_entity.type
_entity.pdbx_description
1 polymer ?
#
loop_
_entity_poly.entity_id
_entity_poly.type
_entity_poly.pdbx_seq_one_letter_code
_entity_poly.pdbx_strand_id
1 'polypeptide(L)' 'MFYMTEQEYDVVVVGSGAAGMVAALTAAHQGLSTVVVEKAPHYGGSTARSGGGVWI' A
#
# COMPACT_ATOMS: atom_id res chain seq x y z
N MET A 1 -11.18 -9.60 28.10
CA MET A 1 -12.03 -9.08 27.00
C MET A 1 -11.14 -8.19 26.15
N PHE A 2 -10.72 -8.64 24.98
CA PHE A 2 -9.93 -7.81 24.06
C PHE A 2 -10.88 -6.87 23.33
N TYR A 3 -10.71 -5.56 23.53
CA TYR A 3 -11.39 -4.56 22.71
C TYR A 3 -10.59 -4.42 21.43
N MET A 4 -11.20 -4.71 20.29
CA MET A 4 -10.66 -4.36 18.98
C MET A 4 -11.16 -2.97 18.65
N THR A 5 -10.26 -2.02 18.47
CA THR A 5 -10.61 -0.65 18.05
C THR A 5 -10.76 -0.62 16.53
N GLU A 6 -11.87 -0.05 16.03
CA GLU A 6 -11.96 0.30 14.61
C GLU A 6 -10.89 1.33 14.26
N GLN A 7 -10.27 1.15 13.10
CA GLN A 7 -9.29 2.08 12.53
C GLN A 7 -9.85 2.61 11.23
N GLU A 8 -9.99 3.93 11.14
CA GLU A 8 -10.47 4.62 9.96
C GLU A 8 -9.31 5.30 9.24
N TYR A 9 -9.35 5.27 7.91
CA TYR A 9 -8.38 5.92 7.03
C TYR A 9 -9.12 6.53 5.84
N ASP A 10 -8.66 7.68 5.36
CA ASP A 10 -9.20 8.32 4.16
C ASP A 10 -8.96 7.45 2.91
N VAL A 11 -7.84 6.73 2.87
CA VAL A 11 -7.46 5.84 1.77
C VAL A 11 -6.93 4.50 2.28
N VAL A 12 -7.53 3.41 1.80
CA VAL A 12 -7.05 2.03 2.03
C VAL A 12 -6.54 1.46 0.71
N VAL A 13 -5.24 1.20 0.63
CA VAL A 13 -4.62 0.57 -0.52
C VAL A 13 -4.44 -0.92 -0.26
N VAL A 14 -5.04 -1.75 -1.10
CA VAL A 14 -4.91 -3.22 -1.00
C VAL A 14 -3.86 -3.69 -2.01
N GLY A 15 -2.72 -4.14 -1.49
CA GLY A 15 -1.57 -4.62 -2.26
C GLY A 15 -0.40 -3.64 -2.27
N SER A 16 0.81 -4.18 -2.11
CA SER A 16 2.06 -3.41 -1.97
C SER A 16 2.97 -3.44 -3.21
N GLY A 17 2.42 -3.74 -4.39
CA GLY A 17 3.15 -3.63 -5.66
C GLY A 17 3.44 -2.17 -6.04
N ALA A 18 4.15 -1.94 -7.15
CA ALA A 18 4.48 -0.59 -7.63
C ALA A 18 3.27 0.35 -7.65
N ALA A 19 2.17 -0.09 -8.25
CA ALA A 19 0.95 0.72 -8.35
C ALA A 19 0.38 1.06 -6.96
N GLY A 20 0.32 0.09 -6.05
CA GLY A 20 -0.20 0.29 -4.70
C GLY A 20 0.67 1.26 -3.88
N MET A 21 1.99 1.07 -3.88
CA MET A 21 2.88 1.98 -3.17
C MET A 21 2.87 3.40 -3.74
N VAL A 22 2.81 3.55 -5.06
CA VAL A 22 2.68 4.88 -5.70
C VAL A 22 1.36 5.54 -5.34
N ALA A 23 0.24 4.80 -5.35
CA ALA A 23 -1.05 5.31 -4.93
C ALA A 23 -1.03 5.75 -3.46
N ALA A 24 -0.46 4.92 -2.57
CA ALA A 24 -0.36 5.22 -1.15
C ALA A 24 0.51 6.46 -0.87
N LEU A 25 1.67 6.57 -1.51
CA LEU A 25 2.55 7.73 -1.41
C LEU A 25 1.88 8.99 -1.94
N THR A 26 1.15 8.89 -3.05
CA THR A 26 0.43 10.03 -3.63
C THR A 26 -0.66 10.52 -2.67
N ALA A 27 -1.47 9.62 -2.11
CA ALA A 27 -2.51 9.96 -1.14
C ALA A 27 -1.93 10.60 0.14
N ALA A 28 -0.89 9.99 0.70
CA ALA A 28 -0.19 10.53 1.87
C ALA A 28 0.42 11.91 1.57
N HIS A 29 0.97 12.13 0.38
CA HIS A 29 1.51 13.43 -0.03
C HIS A 29 0.43 14.52 -0.15
N GLN A 30 -0.83 14.14 -0.39
CA GLN A 30 -1.98 15.05 -0.36
C GLN A 30 -2.55 15.27 1.06
N GLY A 31 -1.87 14.74 2.10
CA GLY A 31 -2.28 14.91 3.49
C GLY A 31 -3.38 13.95 3.96
N LEU A 32 -3.71 12.92 3.18
CA LEU A 32 -4.73 11.92 3.52
C LEU A 32 -4.14 10.83 4.43
N SER A 33 -4.89 10.45 5.47
CA SER A 33 -4.57 9.28 6.27
C SER A 33 -4.68 8.02 5.41
N THR A 34 -3.58 7.31 5.25
CA THR A 34 -3.46 6.22 4.26
C THR A 34 -2.88 4.97 4.91
N VAL A 35 -3.47 3.81 4.62
CA VAL A 35 -2.94 2.49 5.02
C VAL A 35 -2.75 1.59 3.82
N VAL A 36 -1.67 0.81 3.82
CA VAL A 36 -1.42 -0.25 2.84
C VAL A 36 -1.61 -1.60 3.52
N VAL A 37 -2.41 -2.47 2.91
CA VAL A 37 -2.62 -3.84 3.39
C VAL A 37 -2.01 -4.82 2.39
N GLU A 38 -1.11 -5.66 2.86
CA GLU A 38 -0.45 -6.69 2.05
C GLU A 38 -0.73 -8.07 2.66
N LYS A 39 -1.06 -9.04 1.79
CA LYS A 39 -1.33 -10.43 2.18
C LYS A 39 -0.04 -11.23 2.38
N ALA A 40 1.00 -10.90 1.60
CA ALA A 40 2.28 -11.56 1.66
C ALA A 40 3.08 -11.14 2.91
N PRO A 41 4.03 -11.98 3.36
CA PRO A 41 4.94 -11.61 4.45
C PRO A 41 5.85 -10.43 4.14
N HIS A 42 5.98 -10.07 2.85
CA HIS A 42 6.85 -9.02 2.35
C HIS A 42 6.12 -8.17 1.32
N TYR A 43 6.51 -6.90 1.25
CA TYR A 43 5.96 -5.98 0.26
C TYR A 43 6.51 -6.23 -1.14
N GLY A 44 5.86 -5.65 -2.15
CA GLY A 44 6.38 -5.51 -3.51
C GLY A 44 5.76 -6.43 -4.55
N GLY A 45 5.14 -7.55 -4.18
CA GLY A 45 4.44 -8.45 -5.12
C GLY A 45 5.27 -8.79 -6.38
N SER A 46 4.67 -8.74 -7.57
CA SER A 46 5.38 -8.96 -8.83
C SER A 46 6.43 -7.89 -9.14
N THR A 47 6.29 -6.67 -8.61
CA THR A 47 7.29 -5.60 -8.77
C THR A 47 8.63 -5.99 -8.15
N ALA A 48 8.63 -6.63 -6.98
CA ALA A 48 9.85 -7.12 -6.35
C ALA A 48 10.56 -8.22 -7.17
N ARG A 49 9.92 -8.78 -8.21
CA ARG A 49 10.45 -9.83 -9.08
C ARG A 49 10.66 -9.40 -10.53
N SER A 50 10.25 -8.20 -10.93
CA SER A 50 10.13 -7.81 -12.35
C SER A 50 11.42 -7.36 -13.03
N GLY A 51 12.55 -7.31 -12.33
CA GLY A 51 13.80 -6.72 -12.83
C GLY A 51 13.80 -5.18 -12.87
N GLY A 52 12.72 -4.53 -12.44
CA GLY A 52 12.66 -3.07 -12.29
C GLY A 52 12.51 -2.27 -13.59
N GLY A 53 12.24 -2.95 -14.72
CA GLY A 53 12.00 -2.26 -15.99
C GLY A 53 10.77 -1.37 -15.94
N VAL A 54 10.94 -0.11 -16.35
CA VAL A 54 9.85 0.84 -16.58
C VAL A 54 9.80 1.11 -18.07
N TRP A 55 8.63 0.89 -18.68
CA TRP A 55 8.40 1.25 -20.07
C TRP A 55 7.91 2.69 -20.13
N ILE A 56 8.56 3.52 -20.95
CA ILE A 56 8.26 4.94 -21.17
C ILE A 56 7.86 5.13 -22.63
#